data_AF-A0A1F8WEE2-F1
#
_entry.id   AF-A0A1F8WEE2-F1
#
_cell.length_a   1.000
_cell.length_b   1.000
_cell.length_c   1.000
_cell.angle_alpha   90.00
_cell.angle_beta   90.00
_cell.angle_gamma   90.00
#
_symmetry.space_group_name_H-M   'P 1'
#
loop_
_entity.id
_entity.type
_entity.pdbx_description
1 polymer ?
#
loop_
_entity_poly.entity_id
_entity_poly.type
_entity_poly.pdbx_seq_one_letter_code
_entity_poly.pdbx_strand_id
1 'polypeptide(L)'
;MNKQEKGIVGIFDCPEKLKGAVEKVRALNVTRFDCFTPFPVHGLEKVMGLKRSWIPWATLVYGLLGGGLLFAFQAWTSAVDWPLNIGGKPFISWPAFIPVTFEGAILFGGVLTVITLFAVMKLPCYVHDVLDQKITTDHFALFVDAGDPVFDAARIQSALQESGAAEVKNI
;
A
#
# COMPACT_ATOMS: atom_id res chain seq x y z
N MET A 1 0.21 -25.46 -23.60
CA MET A 1 0.17 -23.99 -23.38
C MET A 1 1.54 -23.57 -22.91
N ASN A 2 2.29 -22.84 -23.74
CA ASN A 2 3.66 -22.42 -23.42
C ASN A 2 3.65 -21.64 -22.09
N LYS A 3 4.28 -22.22 -21.06
CA LYS A 3 4.55 -21.55 -19.80
C LYS A 3 5.64 -20.52 -20.10
N GLN A 4 5.23 -19.32 -20.52
CA GLN A 4 6.12 -18.18 -20.59
C GLN A 4 6.66 -17.99 -19.17
N GLU A 5 7.99 -18.02 -19.01
CA GLU A 5 8.61 -17.72 -17.71
C GLU A 5 8.10 -16.34 -17.26
N LYS A 6 7.38 -16.30 -16.15
CA LYS A 6 6.90 -15.09 -15.49
C LYS A 6 8.06 -14.30 -14.91
N GLY A 7 9.17 -14.94 -14.52
CA GLY A 7 10.35 -14.25 -14.01
C GLY A 7 11.28 -15.11 -13.18
N ILE A 8 12.19 -14.44 -12.47
CA ILE A 8 13.17 -15.08 -11.56
C ILE A 8 12.90 -14.63 -10.14
N VAL A 9 12.91 -15.57 -9.21
CA VAL A 9 12.81 -15.32 -7.76
C VAL A 9 14.11 -15.72 -7.08
N GLY A 10 14.69 -14.80 -6.31
CA GLY A 10 15.71 -15.10 -5.31
C GLY A 10 15.09 -15.16 -3.92
N ILE A 11 15.32 -16.24 -3.18
CA ILE A 11 14.87 -16.44 -1.80
C ILE A 11 16.03 -16.21 -0.85
N PHE A 12 15.80 -15.45 0.22
CA PHE A 12 16.78 -15.05 1.22
C PHE A 12 16.31 -15.44 2.63
N ASP A 13 17.27 -15.76 3.49
CA ASP A 13 17.09 -16.08 4.92
C ASP A 13 17.20 -14.83 5.82
N CYS A 14 17.68 -13.71 5.27
CA CYS A 14 18.06 -12.52 6.04
C CYS A 14 17.69 -11.23 5.28
N PRO A 15 17.06 -10.25 5.96
CA PRO A 15 16.59 -9.02 5.32
C PRO A 15 17.73 -8.10 4.84
N GLU A 16 18.91 -8.17 5.45
CA GLU A 16 20.09 -7.43 5.02
C GLU A 16 20.61 -7.95 3.67
N LYS A 17 20.60 -9.28 3.46
CA LYS A 17 20.97 -9.89 2.17
C LYS A 17 19.99 -9.49 1.07
N LEU A 18 18.69 -9.45 1.40
CA LEU A 18 17.66 -8.95 0.48
C LEU A 18 17.96 -7.51 0.05
N LYS A 19 18.27 -6.60 0.98
CA LYS A 19 18.61 -5.20 0.65
C LYS A 19 19.80 -5.11 -0.30
N GLY A 20 20.87 -5.85 -0.01
CA GLY A 20 22.04 -5.91 -0.88
C GLY A 20 21.70 -6.44 -2.29
N ALA A 21 20.83 -7.45 -2.37
CA ALA A 21 20.35 -7.97 -3.65
C ALA A 21 19.56 -6.92 -4.44
N VAL A 22 18.67 -6.17 -3.78
CA VAL A 22 17.89 -5.11 -4.42
C VAL A 22 18.80 -3.99 -4.95
N GLU A 23 19.82 -3.59 -4.20
CA GLU A 23 20.81 -2.59 -4.66
C GLU A 23 21.52 -3.06 -5.93
N LYS A 24 21.96 -4.33 -5.98
CA LYS A 24 22.60 -4.90 -7.17
C LYS A 24 21.64 -4.99 -8.35
N VAL A 25 20.43 -5.52 -8.15
CA VAL A 25 19.42 -5.64 -9.21
C VAL A 25 19.04 -4.27 -9.77
N ARG A 26 18.92 -3.26 -8.92
CA ARG A 26 18.68 -1.88 -9.35
C ARG A 26 19.86 -1.28 -10.11
N ALA A 27 21.11 -1.60 -9.72
CA ALA A 27 22.30 -1.19 -10.46
C ALA A 27 22.38 -1.82 -11.87
N LEU A 28 21.65 -2.92 -12.11
CA LEU A 28 21.47 -3.49 -13.45
C LEU A 28 20.43 -2.73 -14.30
N ASN A 29 19.84 -1.66 -13.79
CA ASN A 29 18.75 -0.89 -14.41
C ASN A 29 17.44 -1.69 -14.63
N VAL A 30 17.24 -2.77 -13.87
CA VAL A 30 15.96 -3.49 -13.85
C VAL A 30 14.92 -2.59 -13.17
N THR A 31 13.77 -2.44 -13.81
CA THR A 31 12.69 -1.55 -13.34
C THR A 31 11.48 -2.31 -12.79
N ARG A 32 11.25 -3.52 -13.28
CA ARG A 32 10.12 -4.38 -12.88
C ARG A 32 10.58 -5.48 -11.94
N PHE A 33 10.71 -5.13 -10.67
CA PHE A 33 10.98 -6.08 -9.61
C PHE A 33 10.17 -5.74 -8.38
N ASP A 34 9.84 -6.76 -7.59
CA ASP A 34 9.11 -6.62 -6.33
C ASP A 34 9.76 -7.45 -5.22
N CYS A 35 9.65 -6.95 -4.00
CA CYS A 35 10.13 -7.63 -2.80
C CYS A 35 8.96 -8.16 -2.00
N PHE A 36 8.99 -9.44 -1.64
CA PHE A 36 8.01 -10.06 -0.76
C PHE A 36 8.66 -10.36 0.58
N THR A 37 8.08 -9.81 1.64
CA THR A 37 8.63 -9.89 3.00
C THR A 37 7.53 -10.27 3.98
N PRO A 38 7.78 -11.16 4.97
CA PRO A 38 6.78 -11.55 5.97
C PRO A 38 6.39 -10.41 6.90
N PHE A 39 7.27 -9.41 7.04
CA PHE A 39 7.06 -8.22 7.86
C PHE A 39 7.71 -6.98 7.23
N PRO A 40 7.34 -5.76 7.66
CA PRO A 40 7.92 -4.53 7.12
C PRO A 40 9.42 -4.41 7.43
N VAL A 41 10.25 -4.46 6.39
CA VAL A 41 11.70 -4.28 6.52
C VAL A 41 12.06 -2.80 6.39
N HIS A 42 12.56 -2.21 7.48
CA HIS A 42 12.91 -0.80 7.53
C HIS A 42 14.00 -0.44 6.51
N GLY A 43 13.75 0.61 5.71
CA GLY A 43 14.69 1.09 4.69
C GLY A 43 14.62 0.37 3.35
N LEU A 44 13.86 -0.73 3.24
CA LEU A 44 13.67 -1.44 1.97
C LEU A 44 13.05 -0.52 0.90
N GLU A 45 12.06 0.30 1.28
CA GLU A 45 11.44 1.28 0.38
C GLU A 45 12.45 2.26 -0.25
N LYS A 46 13.45 2.70 0.52
CA LYS A 46 14.50 3.61 0.06
C LYS A 46 15.44 2.91 -0.93
N VAL A 47 15.79 1.66 -0.63
CA VAL A 47 16.65 0.82 -1.47
C VAL A 47 15.96 0.51 -2.81
N MET A 48 14.69 0.13 -2.75
CA MET A 48 13.83 -0.08 -3.93
C MET A 48 13.61 1.21 -4.73
N GLY A 49 13.81 2.39 -4.13
CA GLY A 49 13.58 3.68 -4.79
C GLY A 49 12.10 4.02 -4.96
N LEU A 50 11.25 3.51 -4.06
CA LEU A 50 9.81 3.77 -4.10
C LEU A 50 9.50 5.24 -3.81
N LYS A 51 8.53 5.79 -4.55
CA LYS A 51 7.99 7.13 -4.30
C LYS A 51 7.07 7.09 -3.09
N ARG A 52 6.92 8.24 -2.42
CA ARG A 52 5.99 8.37 -1.31
C ARG A 52 4.54 8.13 -1.78
N SER A 53 3.80 7.35 -1.00
CA SER A 53 2.39 7.06 -1.29
C SER A 53 1.52 8.33 -1.25
N TRP A 54 0.56 8.42 -2.17
CA TRP A 54 -0.41 9.50 -2.26
C TRP A 54 -1.65 9.26 -1.37
N ILE A 55 -1.80 8.07 -0.78
CA ILE A 55 -2.94 7.68 0.06
C ILE A 55 -3.22 8.69 1.19
N PRO A 56 -2.23 9.25 1.92
CA PRO A 56 -2.51 10.22 2.98
C PRO A 56 -3.22 11.49 2.48
N TRP A 57 -2.94 11.93 1.26
CA TRP A 57 -3.65 13.08 0.66
C TRP A 57 -5.10 12.74 0.34
N ALA A 58 -5.37 11.51 -0.11
CA ALA A 58 -6.72 11.02 -0.31
C ALA A 58 -7.50 10.98 1.02
N THR A 59 -6.88 10.44 2.08
CA THR A 59 -7.45 10.41 3.43
C THR A 59 -7.83 11.79 3.94
N LEU A 60 -6.97 12.80 3.70
CA LEU A 60 -7.26 14.19 4.07
C LEU A 60 -8.52 14.71 3.36
N VAL A 61 -8.63 14.48 2.05
CA VAL A 61 -9.81 14.89 1.27
C VAL A 61 -11.07 14.18 1.78
N TYR A 62 -11.00 12.87 2.04
CA TYR A 62 -12.12 12.11 2.58
C TYR A 62 -12.58 12.62 3.96
N GLY A 63 -11.63 12.95 4.85
CA GLY A 63 -11.94 13.50 6.16
C GLY A 63 -12.58 14.88 6.09
N LEU A 64 -12.05 15.77 5.24
CA LEU A 64 -12.64 17.10 5.01
C LEU A 64 -14.05 17.01 4.42
N LEU A 65 -14.27 16.09 3.48
CA LEU A 65 -15.60 15.83 2.92
C LEU A 65 -16.56 15.30 3.98
N GLY A 66 -16.16 14.30 4.77
CA GLY A 66 -17.01 13.72 5.82
C GLY A 66 -17.38 14.72 6.91
N GLY A 67 -16.39 15.46 7.42
CA GLY A 67 -16.61 16.52 8.40
C GLY A 67 -17.49 17.64 7.85
N GLY A 68 -17.21 18.10 6.63
CA GLY A 68 -17.99 19.12 5.95
C GLY A 68 -19.45 18.71 5.72
N LEU A 69 -19.68 17.46 5.27
CA LEU A 69 -21.03 16.91 5.06
C LEU A 69 -21.82 16.82 6.36
N LEU A 70 -21.23 16.29 7.45
CA LEU A 70 -21.94 16.21 8.73
C LEU A 70 -22.14 17.57 9.39
N PHE A 71 -21.21 18.51 9.24
CA PHE A 71 -21.41 19.88 9.70
C PHE A 71 -22.57 20.55 8.95
N ALA A 72 -22.57 20.45 7.61
CA ALA A 72 -23.64 20.99 6.77
C ALA A 72 -25.00 20.34 7.08
N PHE A 73 -25.04 19.03 7.30
CA PHE A 73 -26.25 18.30 7.67
C PHE A 73 -26.84 18.77 9.01
N GLN A 74 -25.99 18.96 10.03
CA GLN A 74 -26.43 19.48 11.33
C GLN A 74 -26.92 20.93 11.23
N ALA A 75 -26.20 21.78 10.50
CA ALA A 75 -26.61 23.17 10.28
C ALA A 75 -27.94 23.26 9.52
N TRP A 76 -28.12 22.41 8.50
CA TRP A 76 -29.34 22.35 7.71
C TRP A 76 -30.54 21.90 8.54
N THR A 77 -30.42 20.80 9.28
CA THR A 77 -31.52 20.29 10.11
C THR A 77 -31.89 21.24 11.25
N SER A 78 -30.89 21.83 11.91
CA SER A 78 -31.07 22.70 13.08
C SER A 78 -31.54 24.12 12.75
N ALA A 79 -31.22 24.66 11.56
CA ALA A 79 -31.51 26.05 11.23
C ALA A 79 -32.50 26.25 10.08
N VAL A 80 -32.67 25.27 9.19
CA VAL A 80 -33.47 25.42 7.96
C VAL A 80 -34.67 24.47 7.95
N ASP A 81 -34.41 23.16 8.08
CA ASP A 81 -35.45 22.14 7.93
C ASP A 81 -36.46 22.18 9.08
N TRP A 82 -35.96 22.12 10.33
CA TRP A 82 -36.81 22.10 11.51
C TRP A 82 -36.16 22.84 12.70
N PRO A 83 -36.22 24.19 12.71
CA PRO A 83 -35.61 25.00 13.75
C PRO A 83 -36.34 24.81 15.10
N LEU A 84 -35.67 24.17 16.04
CA LEU A 84 -36.18 23.94 17.41
C LEU A 84 -35.48 24.84 18.43
N ASN A 85 -36.27 25.45 19.31
CA ASN A 85 -35.72 26.13 20.47
C ASN A 85 -35.43 25.11 21.58
N ILE A 86 -34.17 24.67 21.68
CA ILE A 86 -33.71 23.74 22.72
C ILE A 86 -32.83 24.50 23.70
N GLY A 87 -33.38 24.80 24.88
CA GLY A 87 -32.64 25.47 25.95
C GLY A 87 -32.17 26.90 25.61
N GLY A 88 -32.86 27.60 24.70
CA GLY A 88 -32.55 28.98 24.33
C GLY A 88 -31.28 29.15 23.48
N LYS A 89 -30.70 28.06 22.98
CA LYS A 89 -29.47 28.09 22.18
C LYS A 89 -29.72 28.64 20.78
N PRO A 90 -28.72 29.24 20.12
CA PRO A 90 -28.84 29.65 18.73
C PRO A 90 -29.08 28.44 17.83
N PHE A 91 -29.89 28.62 16.78
CA PHE A 91 -30.19 27.57 15.81
C PHE A 91 -28.94 26.98 15.15
N ILE A 92 -27.88 27.78 14.96
CA ILE A 92 -26.55 27.29 14.59
C ILE A 92 -25.68 27.27 15.86
N SER A 93 -25.78 26.19 16.61
CA SER A 93 -24.94 25.94 17.79
C SER A 93 -23.63 25.25 17.40
N TRP A 94 -22.78 25.96 16.67
CA TRP A 94 -21.54 25.39 16.10
C TRP A 94 -20.65 24.63 17.11
N PRO A 95 -20.51 25.01 18.41
CA PRO A 95 -19.69 24.23 19.35
C PRO A 95 -20.30 22.85 19.65
N ALA A 96 -21.63 22.74 19.62
CA ALA A 96 -22.32 21.47 19.83
C ALA A 96 -22.20 20.51 18.63
N PHE A 97 -21.90 21.04 17.44
CA PHE A 97 -21.75 20.25 16.22
C PHE A 97 -20.36 19.62 16.06
N ILE A 98 -19.35 20.15 16.77
CA ILE A 98 -17.95 19.72 16.66
C ILE A 98 -17.78 18.21 16.90
N PRO A 99 -18.35 17.59 17.98
CA PRO A 99 -18.16 16.17 18.22
C PRO A 99 -18.65 15.31 17.06
N VAL A 100 -19.83 15.60 16.50
CA VAL A 100 -20.40 14.85 15.37
C VAL A 100 -19.59 15.09 14.10
N THR A 101 -19.19 16.33 13.83
CA THR A 101 -18.34 16.67 12.68
C THR A 101 -16.98 15.96 12.75
N PHE A 102 -16.38 15.86 13.93
CA PHE A 102 -15.14 15.14 14.17
C PHE A 102 -15.30 13.64 13.90
N GLU A 103 -16.36 13.02 14.42
CA GLU A 103 -16.67 11.61 14.14
C GLU A 103 -16.91 11.38 12.63
N GLY A 104 -17.57 12.31 11.94
CA GLY A 104 -17.74 12.27 10.49
C GLY A 104 -16.42 12.31 9.73
N ALA A 105 -15.50 13.19 10.13
CA ALA A 105 -14.18 13.27 9.52
C ALA A 105 -13.41 11.94 9.69
N ILE A 106 -13.45 11.34 10.88
CA ILE A 106 -12.79 10.05 11.16
C ILE A 106 -13.47 8.92 10.39
N LEU A 107 -14.80 8.85 10.36
CA LEU A 107 -15.54 7.78 9.71
C LEU A 107 -15.27 7.75 8.20
N PHE A 108 -15.45 8.88 7.52
CA PHE A 108 -15.19 8.97 6.08
C PHE A 108 -13.71 8.82 5.78
N GLY A 109 -12.85 9.48 6.57
CA GLY A 109 -11.40 9.36 6.45
C GLY A 109 -10.93 7.91 6.54
N GLY A 110 -11.35 7.17 7.56
CA GLY A 110 -10.97 5.78 7.78
C GLY A 110 -11.57 4.82 6.74
N VAL A 111 -12.89 4.82 6.59
CA VAL A 111 -13.59 3.85 5.71
C VAL A 111 -13.19 4.03 4.25
N LEU A 112 -13.20 5.27 3.74
CA LEU A 112 -12.82 5.52 2.35
C LEU A 112 -11.33 5.25 2.11
N THR A 113 -10.46 5.47 3.09
CA THR A 113 -9.04 5.12 2.96
C THR A 113 -8.84 3.61 2.82
N VAL A 114 -9.55 2.79 3.59
CA VAL A 114 -9.48 1.33 3.47
C VAL A 114 -9.99 0.86 2.11
N ILE A 115 -11.11 1.43 1.63
CA ILE A 115 -11.65 1.12 0.30
C ILE A 115 -10.64 1.50 -0.79
N THR A 116 -10.04 2.69 -0.70
CA THR A 116 -9.03 3.16 -1.64
C THR A 116 -7.77 2.29 -1.60
N LEU A 117 -7.34 1.84 -0.41
CA LEU A 117 -6.23 0.91 -0.27
C LEU A 117 -6.50 -0.40 -1.02
N PHE A 118 -7.69 -0.99 -0.84
CA PHE A 118 -8.06 -2.21 -1.57
C PHE A 118 -8.10 -1.99 -3.08
N ALA A 119 -8.64 -0.86 -3.54
CA ALA A 119 -8.66 -0.53 -4.96
C ALA A 119 -7.25 -0.37 -5.55
N VAL A 120 -6.34 0.32 -4.85
CA VAL A 120 -4.95 0.55 -5.29
C VAL A 120 -4.14 -0.75 -5.29
N MET A 121 -4.30 -1.58 -4.25
CA MET A 121 -3.63 -2.88 -4.16
C MET A 121 -4.29 -3.97 -5.01
N LYS A 122 -5.40 -3.66 -5.72
CA LYS A 122 -6.20 -4.59 -6.51
C LYS A 122 -6.68 -5.81 -5.70
N LEU A 123 -7.10 -5.57 -4.47
CA LEU A 123 -7.70 -6.57 -3.60
C LEU A 123 -9.24 -6.55 -3.75
N PRO A 124 -9.92 -7.71 -3.73
CA PRO A 124 -9.40 -9.07 -3.55
C PRO A 124 -8.79 -9.64 -4.86
N CYS A 125 -7.54 -10.08 -4.78
CA CYS A 125 -6.87 -10.79 -5.87
C CYS A 125 -6.99 -12.30 -5.62
N TYR A 126 -7.95 -12.95 -6.27
CA TYR A 126 -8.23 -14.38 -6.06
C TYR A 126 -7.25 -15.34 -6.75
N VAL A 127 -6.48 -14.86 -7.72
CA VAL A 127 -5.56 -15.69 -8.50
C VAL A 127 -4.16 -15.11 -8.42
N HIS A 128 -3.29 -15.75 -7.65
CA HIS A 128 -1.87 -15.45 -7.58
C HIS A 128 -1.09 -16.77 -7.53
N ASP A 129 0.01 -16.82 -8.26
CA ASP A 129 0.93 -17.96 -8.17
C ASP A 129 1.70 -17.82 -6.86
N VAL A 130 1.68 -18.87 -6.05
CA VAL A 130 2.46 -18.92 -4.82
C VAL A 130 3.94 -19.06 -5.20
N LEU A 131 4.74 -18.01 -4.95
CA LEU A 131 6.18 -18.03 -5.22
C LEU A 131 6.88 -19.05 -4.33
N ASP A 132 6.67 -18.94 -3.01
CA ASP A 132 7.10 -19.91 -2.00
C ASP A 132 6.25 -19.73 -0.73
N GLN A 133 5.87 -20.82 -0.07
CA GLN A 133 5.11 -20.78 1.18
C GLN A 133 5.92 -20.24 2.36
N LYS A 134 7.26 -20.32 2.30
CA LYS A 134 8.14 -19.84 3.37
C LYS A 134 8.17 -18.31 3.49
N ILE A 135 7.76 -17.59 2.45
CA ILE A 135 7.79 -16.11 2.40
C ILE A 135 6.90 -15.49 3.48
N THR A 136 5.80 -16.14 3.85
CA THR A 136 4.91 -15.64 4.90
C THR A 136 5.38 -15.98 6.31
N THR A 137 6.42 -16.83 6.45
CA THR A 137 6.90 -17.32 7.75
C THR A 137 8.22 -16.66 8.14
N ASP A 138 9.28 -16.94 7.40
CA ASP A 138 10.66 -16.63 7.81
C ASP A 138 11.60 -16.21 6.65
N HIS A 139 11.21 -16.47 5.39
CA HIS A 139 12.04 -16.13 4.24
C HIS A 139 11.60 -14.85 3.54
N PHE A 140 12.52 -14.23 2.81
CA PHE A 140 12.28 -13.04 2.01
C PHE A 140 12.49 -13.38 0.54
N ALA A 141 11.73 -12.76 -0.36
CA ALA A 141 11.89 -13.00 -1.79
C ALA A 141 12.07 -11.70 -2.57
N LEU A 142 12.94 -11.75 -3.59
CA LEU A 142 13.06 -10.73 -4.63
C LEU A 142 12.62 -11.37 -5.94
N PHE A 143 11.52 -10.87 -6.51
CA PHE A 143 11.01 -11.28 -7.81
C PHE A 143 11.40 -10.25 -8.87
N VAL A 144 11.92 -10.73 -10.00
CA VAL A 144 12.20 -9.92 -11.19
C VAL A 144 11.33 -10.43 -12.33
N ASP A 145 10.52 -9.55 -12.91
CA ASP A 145 9.60 -9.85 -14.00
C ASP A 145 10.38 -10.07 -15.32
N ALA A 146 10.08 -11.17 -16.02
CA ALA A 146 10.67 -11.46 -17.34
C ALA A 146 10.26 -10.43 -18.42
N GLY A 147 9.19 -9.67 -18.18
CA GLY A 147 8.74 -8.59 -19.06
C GLY A 147 9.52 -7.27 -18.94
N ASP A 148 10.59 -7.22 -18.14
CA ASP A 148 11.45 -6.03 -18.06
C ASP A 148 12.26 -5.83 -19.36
N PRO A 149 12.40 -4.59 -19.88
CA PRO A 149 13.16 -4.32 -21.10
C PRO A 149 14.64 -4.73 -21.05
N VAL A 150 15.23 -4.79 -19.85
CA VAL A 150 16.65 -5.10 -19.61
C VAL A 150 16.80 -6.50 -18.99
N PHE A 151 15.77 -7.36 -19.12
CA PHE A 151 15.79 -8.68 -18.54
C PHE A 151 16.86 -9.57 -19.17
N ASP A 152 17.85 -9.96 -18.37
CA ASP A 152 18.86 -10.96 -18.70
C ASP A 152 18.88 -12.01 -17.57
N ALA A 153 18.31 -13.17 -17.86
CA ALA A 153 18.11 -14.24 -16.89
C ALA A 153 19.43 -14.69 -16.23
N ALA A 154 20.50 -14.83 -17.03
CA ALA A 154 21.79 -15.30 -16.52
C ALA A 154 22.41 -14.24 -15.60
N ARG A 155 22.39 -12.97 -16.01
CA ARG A 155 22.95 -11.87 -15.24
C ARG A 155 22.21 -11.63 -13.92
N ILE A 156 20.88 -11.72 -13.95
CA ILE A 156 20.03 -11.58 -12.76
C ILE A 156 20.27 -12.77 -11.81
N GLN A 157 20.31 -13.99 -12.33
CA GLN A 157 20.58 -15.18 -11.53
C GLN A 157 21.94 -15.11 -10.82
N SER A 158 23.00 -14.71 -11.54
CA SER A 158 24.32 -14.48 -10.94
C SER A 158 24.28 -13.40 -9.87
N ALA A 159 23.62 -12.26 -10.13
CA ALA A 159 23.50 -11.18 -9.15
C ALA A 159 22.77 -11.62 -7.86
N LEU A 160 21.73 -12.44 -7.99
CA LEU A 160 20.99 -12.99 -6.84
C LEU A 160 21.86 -13.98 -6.04
N GLN A 161 22.59 -14.87 -6.71
CA GLN A 161 23.50 -15.83 -6.07
C GLN A 161 24.64 -15.11 -5.32
N GLU A 162 25.29 -14.13 -5.97
CA GLU A 162 26.34 -13.32 -5.35
C GLU A 162 25.86 -12.48 -4.16
N SER A 163 24.55 -12.24 -4.06
CA SER A 163 23.94 -11.51 -2.95
C SER A 163 23.56 -12.42 -1.78
N GLY A 164 23.86 -13.72 -1.88
CA GLY A 164 23.59 -14.69 -0.82
C GLY A 164 22.16 -15.23 -0.82
N ALA A 165 21.52 -15.34 -1.99
CA ALA A 165 20.25 -16.04 -2.12
C ALA A 165 20.43 -17.51 -1.70
N ALA A 166 19.57 -17.97 -0.78
CA ALA A 166 19.52 -19.37 -0.35
C ALA A 166 18.99 -20.27 -1.47
N GLU A 167 18.08 -19.77 -2.31
CA GLU A 167 17.53 -20.48 -3.44
C GLU A 167 17.19 -19.50 -4.56
N VAL A 168 17.37 -19.90 -5.83
CA VAL A 168 16.97 -19.12 -7.00
C VAL A 168 16.10 -19.99 -7.90
N LYS A 169 14.88 -19.51 -8.22
CA LYS A 169 13.87 -20.23 -9.00
C LYS A 169 13.46 -19.42 -10.23
N ASN A 170 13.27 -20.08 -11.36
CA ASN A 170 12.59 -19.52 -12.52
C ASN A 170 11.12 -19.95 -12.46
N ILE A 171 10.19 -19.01 -12.62
CA ILE A 171 8.74 -19.22 -12.47
C ILE A 171 8.05 -18.96 -13.79
#